data_AF-A0A225VUJ3-F1
#
_entry.id   AF-A0A225VUJ3-F1
#
_cell.length_a   1.000
_cell.length_b   1.000
_cell.length_c   1.000
_cell.angle_alpha   90.00
_cell.angle_beta   90.00
_cell.angle_gamma   90.00
#
_symmetry.space_group_name_H-M   'P 1'
#
loop_
_entity.id
_entity.type
_entity.pdbx_description
1 polymer ?
#
loop_
_entity_poly.entity_id
_entity_poly.type
_entity_poly.pdbx_seq_one_letter_code
_entity_poly.pdbx_strand_id
1 'polypeptide(L)'
;MAPSLLSSISAVVLATTVATVPTDAASNSSAAHAPFGTVTSKPGECVIGDPDTYISPKDLKWIWDNRMQDVPKYDVWIMDQLVANKGSINYCIRWDGDTKLTKEIAAKLQPMLTRQHAAWNHWLIGYNCWPYDEIKVNVVGVAVKDKSLLGFDDDTLGNIYV
;
A
#
# COMPACT_ATOMS: atom_id res chain seq x y z
N MET A 1 47.89 56.35 19.74
CA MET A 1 46.93 56.33 18.62
C MET A 1 46.71 54.89 18.23
N ALA A 2 45.56 54.32 18.59
CA ALA A 2 45.17 52.96 18.22
C ALA A 2 44.40 53.00 16.88
N PRO A 3 44.61 52.06 15.95
CA PRO A 3 43.85 52.03 14.70
C PRO A 3 42.51 51.30 14.90
N SER A 4 41.47 51.89 14.31
CA SER A 4 40.08 51.46 14.36
C SER A 4 39.80 50.26 13.46
N LEU A 5 38.90 49.40 13.95
CA LEU A 5 38.43 48.15 13.35
C LEU A 5 37.66 48.35 12.04
N LEU A 6 37.96 47.48 11.07
CA LEU A 6 37.14 47.17 9.90
C LEU A 6 35.82 46.53 10.35
N SER A 7 34.68 47.04 9.88
CA SER A 7 33.38 46.37 10.04
C SER A 7 32.91 45.83 8.70
N SER A 8 33.16 44.53 8.49
CA SER A 8 32.59 43.73 7.41
C SER A 8 31.12 43.42 7.73
N ILE A 9 30.20 43.69 6.80
CA ILE A 9 28.79 43.34 6.94
C ILE A 9 28.60 41.91 6.42
N SER A 10 28.47 40.94 7.33
CA SER A 10 28.05 39.58 6.96
C SER A 10 26.55 39.52 6.78
N ALA A 11 26.10 39.16 5.57
CA ALA A 11 24.72 38.82 5.27
C ALA A 11 24.35 37.51 5.98
N VAL A 12 23.41 37.57 6.92
CA VAL A 12 22.82 36.39 7.54
C VAL A 12 21.67 35.92 6.63
N VAL A 13 21.89 34.82 5.92
CA VAL A 13 20.81 34.07 5.27
C VAL A 13 20.17 33.18 6.33
N LEU A 14 18.96 33.51 6.76
CA LEU A 14 18.15 32.63 7.60
C LEU A 14 17.67 31.47 6.72
N ALA A 15 18.35 30.33 6.80
CA ALA A 15 17.83 29.06 6.31
C ALA A 15 16.73 28.60 7.27
N THR A 16 15.47 28.65 6.84
CA THR A 16 14.35 28.03 7.57
C THR A 16 14.53 26.52 7.55
N THR A 17 14.96 25.95 8.66
CA THR A 17 14.94 24.51 8.91
C THR A 17 13.49 24.03 8.88
N VAL A 18 13.19 23.12 7.95
CA VAL A 18 11.94 22.34 7.94
C VAL A 18 11.90 21.57 9.26
N ALA A 19 10.91 21.87 10.11
CA ALA A 19 10.75 21.20 11.38
C ALA A 19 10.38 19.72 11.12
N THR A 20 11.25 18.81 11.55
CA THR A 20 10.95 17.39 11.67
C THR A 20 9.86 17.22 12.73
N VAL A 21 8.69 16.74 12.32
CA VAL A 21 7.56 16.38 13.18
C VAL A 21 8.03 15.31 14.19
N PRO A 22 7.63 15.36 15.49
CA PRO A 22 8.16 14.47 16.50
C PRO A 22 7.78 13.01 16.21
N THR A 23 8.81 12.16 16.20
CA THR A 23 8.75 10.70 16.13
C THR A 23 8.35 10.11 17.47
N ASP A 24 7.06 10.11 17.83
CA ASP A 24 6.54 9.34 18.99
C ASP A 24 5.08 8.89 18.78
N ALA A 25 4.71 8.66 17.51
CA ALA A 25 3.54 7.85 17.20
C ALA A 25 4.01 6.40 17.05
N ALA A 26 3.33 5.45 17.70
CA ALA A 26 3.71 4.04 17.72
C ALA A 26 3.48 3.41 16.33
N SER A 27 4.36 3.71 15.39
CA SER A 27 4.47 2.92 14.17
C SER A 27 5.11 1.59 14.56
N ASN A 28 4.32 0.51 14.51
CA ASN A 28 4.79 -0.84 14.83
C ASN A 28 5.73 -1.41 13.75
N SER A 29 6.14 -0.61 12.77
CA SER A 29 6.90 -1.03 11.60
C SER A 29 8.08 -0.11 11.33
N SER A 30 9.21 -0.74 10.98
CA SER A 30 10.40 -0.07 10.43
C SER A 30 10.49 -0.16 8.91
N ALA A 31 9.50 -0.75 8.24
CA ALA A 31 9.47 -0.88 6.78
C ALA A 31 9.18 0.47 6.11
N ALA A 32 9.56 0.60 4.83
CA ALA A 32 9.31 1.82 4.06
C ALA A 32 7.80 2.06 3.88
N HIS A 33 7.30 3.14 4.47
CA HIS A 33 5.88 3.50 4.45
C HIS A 33 5.66 4.88 3.80
N ALA A 34 4.42 5.15 3.42
CA ALA A 34 4.01 6.44 2.88
C ALA A 34 4.05 7.55 3.94
N PRO A 35 4.12 8.85 3.55
CA PRO A 35 3.91 9.93 4.51
C PRO A 35 2.47 9.89 5.04
N PHE A 36 2.30 9.99 6.35
CA PHE A 36 0.97 10.05 6.99
C PHE A 36 0.38 11.46 7.04
N GLY A 37 1.03 12.43 6.38
CA GLY A 37 0.68 13.84 6.41
C GLY A 37 0.68 14.42 7.82
N THR A 38 -0.35 15.19 8.17
CA THR A 38 -0.49 15.78 9.50
C THR A 38 -1.07 14.75 10.47
N VAL A 39 -0.22 14.17 11.32
CA VAL A 39 -0.64 13.20 12.33
C VAL A 39 -1.60 13.86 13.33
N THR A 40 -2.78 13.26 13.50
CA THR A 40 -3.87 13.71 14.40
C THR A 40 -4.07 12.79 15.60
N SER A 41 -3.54 11.55 15.55
CA SER A 41 -3.54 10.62 16.68
C SER A 41 -2.68 11.12 17.85
N LYS A 42 -3.03 10.75 19.08
CA LYS A 42 -2.23 11.11 20.27
C LYS A 42 -0.93 10.29 20.34
N PRO A 43 0.10 10.78 21.05
CA PRO A 43 1.30 10.00 21.31
C PRO A 43 0.97 8.64 21.96
N GLY A 44 1.61 7.58 21.48
CA GLY A 44 1.38 6.21 21.94
C GLY A 44 0.11 5.51 21.40
N GLU A 45 -0.73 6.19 20.62
CA GLU A 45 -1.86 5.56 19.91
C GLU A 45 -1.46 5.13 18.49
N CYS A 46 -2.36 4.35 17.84
CA CYS A 46 -2.23 4.00 16.43
C CYS A 46 -2.15 5.26 15.57
N VAL A 47 -1.18 5.30 14.64
CA VAL A 47 -0.93 6.47 13.81
C VAL A 47 -2.12 6.75 12.89
N ILE A 48 -2.74 7.91 13.04
CA ILE A 48 -3.77 8.41 12.12
C ILE A 48 -3.37 9.84 11.75
N GLY A 49 -3.51 10.18 10.48
CA GLY A 49 -3.17 11.50 9.98
C GLY A 49 -4.00 11.93 8.79
N ASP A 50 -4.06 13.24 8.61
CA ASP A 50 -4.70 13.91 7.49
C ASP A 50 -3.71 13.97 6.32
N PRO A 51 -4.06 13.42 5.13
CA PRO A 51 -3.13 13.40 4.01
C PRO A 51 -2.84 14.80 3.48
N ASP A 52 -1.59 15.02 3.09
CA ASP A 52 -1.10 16.25 2.44
C ASP A 52 -0.53 15.97 1.03
N THR A 53 -0.54 14.71 0.61
CA THR A 53 0.05 14.22 -0.63
C THR A 53 -1.03 13.55 -1.49
N TYR A 54 -1.13 13.95 -2.76
CA TYR A 54 -2.09 13.49 -3.79
C TYR A 54 -3.59 13.73 -3.53
N ILE A 55 -4.04 13.74 -2.28
CA ILE A 55 -5.44 13.90 -1.89
C ILE A 55 -5.55 14.77 -0.64
N SER A 56 -6.61 15.59 -0.56
CA SER A 56 -6.87 16.40 0.63
C SER A 56 -7.92 15.75 1.56
N PRO A 57 -8.00 16.16 2.84
CA PRO A 57 -9.07 15.73 3.74
C PRO A 57 -10.47 16.08 3.21
N LYS A 58 -10.60 17.18 2.45
CA LYS A 58 -11.85 17.58 1.81
C LYS A 58 -12.28 16.57 0.73
N ASP A 59 -11.33 16.07 -0.06
CA ASP A 59 -11.59 15.06 -1.08
C ASP A 59 -11.98 13.72 -0.45
N LEU A 60 -11.27 13.32 0.62
CA LEU A 60 -11.63 12.13 1.39
C LEU A 60 -13.04 12.23 1.97
N LYS A 61 -13.38 13.38 2.56
CA LYS A 61 -14.73 13.61 3.08
C LYS A 61 -15.78 13.53 1.98
N TRP A 62 -15.51 14.12 0.81
CA TRP A 62 -16.42 14.04 -0.32
C TRP A 62 -16.63 12.59 -0.77
N ILE A 63 -15.56 11.79 -0.88
CA ILE A 63 -15.66 10.36 -1.21
C ILE A 63 -16.48 9.62 -0.15
N TRP A 64 -16.24 9.89 1.13
CA TRP A 64 -17.01 9.28 2.20
C TRP A 64 -18.50 9.57 2.06
N ASP A 65 -18.85 10.86 2.02
CA ASP A 65 -20.23 11.34 1.98
C ASP A 65 -20.99 10.89 0.73
N ASN A 66 -20.31 10.72 -0.41
CA ASN A 66 -20.97 10.44 -1.70
C ASN A 66 -20.84 8.98 -2.16
N ARG A 67 -19.86 8.23 -1.65
CA ARG A 67 -19.50 6.91 -2.18
C ARG A 67 -19.42 5.81 -1.15
N MET A 68 -19.12 6.11 0.12
CA MET A 68 -18.81 5.08 1.13
C MET A 68 -19.85 4.97 2.24
N GLN A 69 -20.42 6.09 2.70
CA GLN A 69 -21.29 6.09 3.89
C GLN A 69 -22.55 5.22 3.75
N ASP A 70 -23.05 5.07 2.52
CA ASP A 70 -24.28 4.33 2.21
C ASP A 70 -24.01 2.95 1.55
N VAL A 71 -22.74 2.52 1.50
CA VAL A 71 -22.40 1.21 0.94
C VAL A 71 -22.98 0.14 1.86
N PRO A 72 -23.67 -0.89 1.32
CA PRO A 72 -24.14 -2.01 2.12
C PRO A 72 -22.99 -2.57 2.96
N LYS A 73 -23.29 -2.93 4.21
CA LYS A 73 -22.30 -3.62 5.05
C LYS A 73 -22.02 -4.97 4.41
N TYR A 74 -20.89 -5.05 3.72
CA TYR A 74 -20.33 -6.31 3.28
C TYR A 74 -19.49 -6.88 4.41
N ASP A 75 -19.67 -8.17 4.65
CA ASP A 75 -18.71 -8.96 5.40
C ASP A 75 -17.61 -9.42 4.43
N VAL A 76 -16.39 -9.64 4.94
CA VAL A 76 -15.28 -10.25 4.18
C VAL A 76 -14.63 -9.30 3.15
N TRP A 77 -14.36 -8.06 3.56
CA TRP A 77 -13.50 -7.16 2.79
C TRP A 77 -12.09 -7.74 2.64
N ILE A 78 -11.31 -7.21 1.70
CA ILE A 78 -9.92 -7.64 1.53
C ILE A 78 -9.10 -7.49 2.81
N MET A 79 -9.36 -6.45 3.61
CA MET A 79 -8.72 -6.26 4.92
C MET A 79 -9.04 -7.42 5.87
N ASP A 80 -10.31 -7.83 5.94
CA ASP A 80 -10.73 -8.95 6.79
C ASP A 80 -10.05 -10.25 6.36
N GLN A 81 -9.96 -10.49 5.05
CA GLN A 81 -9.27 -11.67 4.50
C GLN A 81 -7.79 -11.66 4.83
N LEU A 82 -7.11 -10.51 4.72
CA LEU A 82 -5.70 -10.39 5.05
C LEU A 82 -5.45 -10.60 6.54
N VAL A 83 -6.32 -10.06 7.41
CA VAL A 83 -6.23 -10.28 8.86
C VAL A 83 -6.45 -11.75 9.21
N ALA A 84 -7.50 -12.37 8.66
CA ALA A 84 -7.81 -13.78 8.87
C ALA A 84 -6.68 -14.71 8.38
N ASN A 85 -6.03 -14.35 7.26
CA ASN A 85 -4.97 -15.14 6.63
C ASN A 85 -3.55 -14.66 6.97
N LYS A 86 -3.38 -13.88 8.04
CA LYS A 86 -2.06 -13.45 8.55
C LYS A 86 -1.18 -12.76 7.49
N GLY A 87 -1.75 -11.83 6.74
CA GLY A 87 -1.05 -11.05 5.73
C GLY A 87 -0.84 -11.80 4.41
N SER A 88 -1.58 -12.89 4.17
CA SER A 88 -1.51 -13.62 2.89
C SER A 88 -2.82 -13.61 2.12
N ILE A 89 -2.72 -13.65 0.79
CA ILE A 89 -3.85 -13.71 -0.13
C ILE A 89 -3.58 -14.70 -1.25
N ASN A 90 -4.60 -15.48 -1.58
CA ASN A 90 -4.53 -16.53 -2.60
C ASN A 90 -5.38 -16.14 -3.81
N TYR A 91 -4.82 -16.27 -5.01
CA TYR A 91 -5.50 -16.00 -6.27
C TYR A 91 -5.69 -17.29 -7.08
N CYS A 92 -6.90 -17.46 -7.63
CA CYS A 92 -7.15 -18.35 -8.75
C CYS A 92 -7.26 -17.48 -10.01
N ILE A 93 -6.38 -17.72 -10.99
CA ILE A 93 -6.37 -16.97 -12.24
C ILE A 93 -7.52 -17.46 -13.11
N ARG A 94 -8.55 -16.63 -13.32
CA ARG A 94 -9.59 -16.92 -14.31
C ARG A 94 -9.17 -16.42 -15.69
N TRP A 95 -9.05 -17.34 -16.64
CA TRP A 95 -8.77 -17.05 -18.04
C TRP A 95 -10.01 -17.31 -18.90
N ASP A 96 -10.63 -16.22 -19.35
CA ASP A 96 -11.87 -16.24 -20.15
C ASP A 96 -11.63 -15.92 -21.64
N GLY A 97 -10.37 -15.73 -22.04
CA GLY A 97 -9.99 -15.43 -23.41
C GLY A 97 -10.14 -16.61 -24.36
N ASP A 98 -10.20 -16.32 -25.66
CA ASP A 98 -10.24 -17.35 -26.72
C ASP A 98 -8.85 -17.78 -27.21
N THR A 99 -7.80 -17.14 -26.69
CA THR A 99 -6.41 -17.46 -27.01
C THR A 99 -5.80 -18.42 -25.99
N LYS A 100 -4.79 -19.18 -26.42
CA LYS A 100 -4.07 -20.09 -25.52
C LYS A 100 -3.30 -19.30 -24.45
N LEU A 101 -3.55 -19.62 -23.19
CA LEU A 101 -2.75 -19.17 -22.06
C LEU A 101 -1.49 -20.02 -21.94
N THR A 102 -0.33 -19.44 -22.27
CA THR A 102 0.95 -20.11 -22.05
C THR A 102 1.38 -20.01 -20.59
N LYS A 103 2.22 -20.96 -20.15
CA LYS A 103 2.74 -20.99 -18.78
C LYS A 103 3.55 -19.74 -18.46
N GLU A 104 4.32 -19.24 -19.42
CA GLU A 104 5.16 -18.05 -19.28
C GLU A 104 4.32 -16.79 -19.05
N ILE A 105 3.13 -16.71 -19.67
CA ILE A 105 2.20 -15.61 -19.44
C ILE A 105 1.55 -15.76 -18.06
N ALA A 106 1.06 -16.95 -17.73
CA ALA A 106 0.40 -17.21 -16.45
C ALA A 106 1.35 -16.95 -15.26
N ALA A 107 2.61 -17.36 -15.36
CA ALA A 107 3.64 -17.15 -14.33
C ALA A 107 3.97 -15.66 -14.08
N LYS A 108 3.73 -14.77 -15.04
CA LYS A 108 3.93 -13.31 -14.85
C LYS A 108 2.87 -12.67 -13.97
N LEU A 109 1.73 -13.34 -13.76
CA LEU A 109 0.61 -12.77 -13.00
C LEU A 109 0.90 -12.68 -11.50
N GLN A 110 1.54 -13.68 -10.90
CA GLN A 110 1.88 -13.62 -9.48
C GLN A 110 2.81 -12.43 -9.16
N PRO A 111 3.97 -12.24 -9.85
CA PRO A 111 4.81 -11.07 -9.62
C PRO A 111 4.11 -9.74 -9.87
N MET A 112 3.19 -9.69 -10.84
CA MET A 112 2.39 -8.49 -11.10
C MET A 112 1.46 -8.17 -9.93
N LEU A 113 0.71 -9.15 -9.44
CA LEU A 113 -0.16 -9.02 -8.27
C LEU A 113 0.64 -8.65 -7.01
N THR A 114 1.81 -9.28 -6.79
CA THR A 114 2.72 -8.92 -5.69
C THR A 114 3.10 -7.45 -5.72
N ARG A 115 3.47 -6.90 -6.89
CA ARG A 115 3.79 -5.47 -7.02
C ARG A 115 2.60 -4.57 -6.73
N GLN A 116 1.41 -4.95 -7.19
CA GLN A 116 0.19 -4.18 -6.95
C GLN A 116 -0.17 -4.16 -5.46
N HIS A 117 -0.10 -5.31 -4.78
CA HIS A 117 -0.33 -5.40 -3.34
C HIS A 117 0.72 -4.65 -2.54
N ALA A 118 2.00 -4.70 -2.94
CA ALA A 118 3.05 -3.91 -2.29
C ALA A 118 2.78 -2.39 -2.43
N ALA A 119 2.40 -1.92 -3.61
CA ALA A 119 2.08 -0.51 -3.85
C ALA A 119 0.87 -0.04 -3.03
N TRP A 120 -0.14 -0.89 -2.86
CA TRP A 120 -1.29 -0.60 -2.00
C TRP A 120 -0.91 -0.66 -0.51
N ASN A 121 -0.20 -1.71 -0.08
CA ASN A 121 0.20 -1.90 1.32
C ASN A 121 1.12 -0.80 1.82
N HIS A 122 1.95 -0.21 0.95
CA HIS A 122 2.85 0.91 1.30
C HIS A 122 2.14 2.06 2.03
N TRP A 123 0.87 2.32 1.72
CA TRP A 123 0.05 3.35 2.38
C TRP A 123 -0.53 2.94 3.72
N LEU A 124 -0.52 1.63 4.03
CA LEU A 124 -1.08 1.06 5.25
C LEU A 124 0.00 0.73 6.28
N ILE A 125 1.23 0.42 5.87
CA ILE A 125 2.34 0.11 6.77
C ILE A 125 2.46 1.22 7.83
N GLY A 126 2.29 0.86 9.11
CA GLY A 126 2.33 1.79 10.24
C GLY A 126 1.07 2.65 10.46
N TYR A 127 0.16 2.73 9.49
CA TYR A 127 -1.09 3.47 9.61
C TYR A 127 -2.14 2.67 10.39
N ASN A 128 -2.82 3.31 11.33
CA ASN A 128 -3.91 2.78 12.14
C ASN A 128 -3.61 1.37 12.74
N CYS A 129 -2.38 1.16 13.21
CA CYS A 129 -1.91 -0.14 13.72
C CYS A 129 -2.05 -1.31 12.74
N TRP A 130 -1.99 -1.05 11.43
CA TRP A 130 -1.95 -2.10 10.43
C TRP A 130 -0.79 -3.07 10.71
N PRO A 131 -1.04 -4.39 10.78
CA PRO A 131 -0.06 -5.34 11.33
C PRO A 131 0.89 -5.94 10.29
N TYR A 132 0.81 -5.54 9.02
CA TYR A 132 1.52 -6.20 7.92
C TYR A 132 2.43 -5.26 7.13
N ASP A 133 3.74 -5.53 7.19
CA ASP A 133 4.75 -4.88 6.35
C ASP A 133 4.74 -5.40 4.92
N GLU A 134 4.35 -6.65 4.75
CA GLU A 134 4.28 -7.35 3.47
C GLU A 134 2.96 -8.10 3.35
N ILE A 135 2.39 -8.10 2.14
CA ILE A 135 1.29 -8.96 1.76
C ILE A 135 1.83 -10.09 0.89
N LYS A 136 1.77 -11.33 1.40
CA LYS A 136 2.19 -12.51 0.65
C LYS A 136 1.11 -12.92 -0.35
N VAL A 137 1.44 -12.83 -1.64
CA VAL A 137 0.56 -13.22 -2.74
C VAL A 137 0.92 -14.61 -3.25
N ASN A 138 -0.04 -15.51 -3.30
CA ASN A 138 0.11 -16.84 -3.90
C ASN A 138 -0.87 -17.03 -5.05
N VAL A 139 -0.42 -17.65 -6.14
CA VAL A 139 -1.32 -18.22 -7.15
C VAL A 139 -1.53 -19.69 -6.82
N VAL A 140 -2.78 -20.07 -6.60
CA VAL A 140 -3.18 -21.41 -6.12
C VAL A 140 -4.01 -22.19 -7.14
N GLY A 141 -4.23 -21.62 -8.31
CA GLY A 141 -4.88 -22.30 -9.41
C GLY A 141 -5.11 -21.42 -10.63
N VAL A 142 -5.53 -22.09 -11.70
CA VAL A 142 -5.91 -21.48 -12.97
C VAL A 142 -7.24 -22.08 -13.42
N ALA A 143 -8.23 -21.22 -13.68
CA ALA A 143 -9.54 -21.59 -14.18
C ALA A 143 -9.67 -21.18 -15.65
N VAL A 144 -10.05 -22.11 -16.53
CA VAL A 144 -10.34 -21.88 -17.96
C VAL A 144 -11.72 -22.41 -18.30
N LYS A 145 -12.35 -21.88 -19.35
CA LYS A 145 -13.63 -22.45 -19.85
C LYS A 145 -13.48 -23.74 -20.65
N ASP A 146 -12.29 -24.00 -21.20
CA ASP A 146 -11.97 -25.19 -21.98
C ASP A 146 -10.47 -25.51 -21.82
N LYS A 147 -10.14 -26.78 -21.55
CA LYS A 147 -8.76 -27.24 -21.32
C LYS A 147 -7.84 -27.00 -22.53
N SER A 148 -8.37 -26.97 -23.75
CA SER A 148 -7.62 -26.70 -24.98
C SER A 148 -7.02 -25.29 -25.03
N LEU A 149 -7.51 -24.37 -24.19
CA LEU A 149 -6.98 -23.02 -24.02
C LEU A 149 -5.73 -22.99 -23.13
N LEU A 150 -5.40 -24.06 -22.41
CA LEU A 150 -4.16 -24.12 -21.65
C LEU A 150 -3.00 -24.63 -22.49
N GLY A 151 -1.89 -23.90 -22.45
CA GLY A 151 -0.61 -24.31 -23.03
C GLY A 151 0.23 -25.19 -22.10
N PHE A 152 -0.31 -25.64 -20.97
CA PHE A 152 0.37 -26.43 -19.94
C PHE A 152 -0.63 -27.29 -19.17
N ASP A 153 -0.15 -28.36 -18.54
CA ASP A 153 -0.96 -29.34 -17.80
C ASP A 153 -0.38 -29.75 -16.44
N ASP A 154 0.76 -29.17 -16.03
CA ASP A 154 1.34 -29.34 -14.70
C ASP A 154 0.69 -28.43 -13.65
N ASP A 155 0.94 -28.72 -12.37
CA ASP A 155 0.35 -28.08 -11.19
C ASP A 155 1.22 -26.97 -10.57
N THR A 156 2.25 -26.50 -11.29
CA THR A 156 3.18 -25.49 -10.73
C THR A 156 2.54 -24.14 -10.43
N LEU A 157 1.37 -23.86 -11.03
CA LEU A 157 0.53 -22.69 -10.76
C LEU A 157 -0.72 -23.04 -9.94
N GLY A 158 -0.70 -24.19 -9.26
CA GLY A 158 -1.80 -24.76 -8.50
C GLY A 158 -2.79 -25.54 -9.36
N ASN A 159 -3.98 -25.78 -8.80
CA ASN A 159 -4.98 -26.63 -9.42
C ASN A 159 -5.54 -26.01 -10.71
N ILE A 160 -5.75 -26.85 -11.72
CA ILE A 160 -6.45 -26.46 -12.95
C ILE A 160 -7.95 -26.74 -12.76
N TYR A 161 -8.76 -25.71 -12.97
CA TYR A 161 -10.22 -25.79 -12.98
C TYR A 161 -10.74 -25.56 -14.40
N VAL A 162 -11.68 -26.40 -14.84
CA VAL A 162 -12.36 -26.30 -16.14
C VAL A 162 -13.86 -26.24 -15.92
#